data_AF-A0A3L7ZNF8-F1
#
_entry.id   AF-A0A3L7ZNF8-F1
#
_cell.length_a   1.000
_cell.length_b   1.000
_cell.length_c   1.000
_cell.angle_alpha   90.00
_cell.angle_beta   90.00
_cell.angle_gamma   90.00
#
_symmetry.space_group_name_H-M   'P 1'
#
loop_
_entity.id
_entity.type
_entity.pdbx_description
1 polymer ?
#
loop_
_entity_poly.entity_id
_entity_poly.type
_entity_poly.pdbx_seq_one_letter_code
_entity_poly.pdbx_strand_id
1 'polypeptide(L)'
;MDMEINKGIGRNVEFKGLESQYLFIFCGGLLAVFVVFVILYMAGVNQWVCIGFGVAAATLLVWLTFRLNARYGTHGLMKAAARRRHPRYVVNRLKIPRLFIFKHWQE
;
A
#
# COMPACT_ATOMS: atom_id res chain seq x y z
N MET A 1 -29.80 -13.44 -24.27
CA MET A 1 -29.55 -12.18 -23.56
C MET A 1 -28.04 -12.07 -23.40
N ASP A 2 -27.39 -11.38 -24.33
CA ASP A 2 -25.95 -11.17 -24.25
C ASP A 2 -25.67 -10.15 -23.15
N MET A 3 -25.16 -10.63 -22.02
CA MET A 3 -24.70 -9.74 -20.95
C MET A 3 -23.34 -9.17 -21.36
N GLU A 4 -23.26 -7.86 -21.51
CA GLU A 4 -22.01 -7.15 -21.77
C GLU A 4 -21.12 -7.25 -20.53
N ILE A 5 -20.21 -8.22 -20.53
CA ILE A 5 -19.26 -8.42 -19.43
C ILE A 5 -18.24 -7.28 -19.46
N ASN A 6 -18.30 -6.38 -18.48
CA ASN A 6 -17.33 -5.30 -18.30
C ASN A 6 -15.97 -5.88 -17.88
N LYS A 7 -15.01 -5.89 -18.82
CA LYS A 7 -13.67 -6.50 -18.69
C LYS A 7 -12.73 -5.80 -17.68
N GLY A 8 -13.23 -4.88 -16.84
CA GLY A 8 -12.47 -4.20 -15.79
C GLY A 8 -12.88 -4.52 -14.35
N ILE A 9 -14.00 -5.22 -14.13
CA ILE A 9 -14.51 -5.51 -12.79
C ILE A 9 -13.59 -6.52 -12.09
N GLY A 10 -12.85 -6.06 -11.07
CA GLY A 10 -11.97 -6.90 -10.24
C GLY A 10 -10.47 -6.83 -10.57
N ARG A 11 -10.07 -6.06 -11.59
CA ARG A 11 -8.64 -5.77 -11.82
C ARG A 11 -8.14 -4.83 -10.72
N ASN A 12 -6.94 -5.10 -10.19
CA ASN A 12 -6.29 -4.16 -9.27
C ASN A 12 -6.19 -2.78 -9.95
N VAL A 13 -6.45 -1.71 -9.21
CA VAL A 13 -6.38 -0.35 -9.76
C VAL A 13 -4.92 -0.01 -10.09
N GLU A 14 -4.53 -0.29 -11.32
CA GLU A 14 -3.24 0.04 -11.90
C GLU A 14 -3.36 1.38 -12.62
N PHE A 15 -2.68 2.42 -12.13
CA PHE A 15 -2.61 3.70 -12.81
C PHE A 15 -1.27 3.82 -13.54
N LYS A 16 -1.26 3.65 -14.87
CA LYS A 16 -0.06 3.78 -15.74
C LYS A 16 1.18 3.04 -15.19
N GLY A 17 1.00 1.80 -14.71
CA GLY A 17 2.07 0.97 -14.17
C GLY A 17 2.38 1.17 -12.67
N LEU A 18 1.68 2.09 -12.00
CA LEU A 18 1.69 2.22 -10.54
C LEU A 18 0.58 1.34 -9.94
N GLU A 19 0.98 0.42 -9.07
CA GLU A 19 0.03 -0.46 -8.38
C GLU A 19 -0.79 0.27 -7.33
N SER A 20 -2.00 -0.25 -7.08
CA SER A 20 -3.00 0.34 -6.18
C SER A 20 -2.42 0.74 -4.82
N GLN A 21 -1.60 -0.12 -4.21
CA GLN A 21 -0.97 0.13 -2.92
C GLN A 21 -0.03 1.34 -2.91
N TYR A 22 0.82 1.50 -3.93
CA TYR A 22 1.74 2.65 -3.98
C TYR A 22 1.02 3.93 -4.38
N LEU A 23 -0.10 3.85 -5.12
CA LEU A 23 -0.95 5.01 -5.38
C LEU A 23 -1.55 5.58 -4.09
N PHE A 24 -2.01 4.73 -3.17
CA PHE A 24 -2.48 5.20 -1.87
C PHE A 24 -1.36 5.86 -1.05
N ILE A 25 -0.15 5.29 -1.06
CA ILE A 25 1.03 5.89 -0.41
C ILE A 25 1.37 7.24 -1.03
N PHE A 26 1.29 7.34 -2.36
CA PHE A 26 1.54 8.56 -3.10
C PHE A 26 0.57 9.68 -2.71
N CYS A 27 -0.74 9.42 -2.83
CA CYS A 27 -1.77 10.39 -2.51
C CYS A 27 -1.75 10.78 -1.02
N GLY A 28 -1.63 9.81 -0.12
CA GLY A 28 -1.54 10.07 1.32
C GLY A 28 -0.30 10.88 1.68
N GLY A 29 0.85 10.58 1.07
CA GLY A 29 2.07 11.33 1.29
C GLY A 29 2.00 12.76 0.72
N LEU A 30 1.40 12.97 -0.45
CA LEU A 30 1.20 14.32 -1.01
C LEU A 30 0.32 15.16 -0.09
N LEU A 31 -0.74 14.56 0.45
CA LEU A 31 -1.61 15.21 1.42
C LEU A 31 -0.86 15.55 2.71
N ALA A 32 0.01 14.65 3.21
CA ALA A 32 0.85 14.93 4.36
C ALA A 32 1.85 16.08 4.11
N VAL A 33 2.54 16.08 2.96
CA VAL A 33 3.45 17.17 2.56
C VAL A 33 2.70 18.49 2.48
N PHE A 34 1.50 18.50 1.92
CA PHE A 34 0.64 19.69 1.86
C PHE A 34 0.28 20.20 3.26
N VAL A 35 -0.15 19.32 4.16
CA VAL A 35 -0.48 19.71 5.55
C VAL A 35 0.74 20.30 6.26
N VAL A 36 1.91 19.66 6.13
CA VAL A 36 3.16 20.17 6.74
C VAL A 36 3.54 21.52 6.14
N PHE A 37 3.40 21.70 4.83
CA PHE A 37 3.66 22.97 4.17
C PHE A 37 2.74 24.08 4.70
N VAL A 38 1.44 23.82 4.84
CA VAL A 38 0.48 24.78 5.40
C VAL A 38 0.84 25.14 6.83
N ILE A 39 1.22 24.16 7.67
CA ILE A 39 1.64 24.40 9.05
C ILE A 39 2.90 25.29 9.10
N LEU A 40 3.93 24.97 8.29
CA LEU A 40 5.16 25.76 8.21
C LEU A 40 4.87 27.21 7.79
N TYR A 41 4.00 27.39 6.80
CA TYR A 41 3.61 28.71 6.33
C TYR A 41 2.86 29.51 7.42
N MET A 42 1.89 28.89 8.09
CA MET A 42 1.13 29.52 9.18
C MET A 42 2.00 29.83 10.40
N ALA A 43 3.06 29.05 10.64
CA ALA A 43 4.04 29.30 11.70
C ALA A 43 5.01 30.45 11.38
N GLY A 44 4.90 31.09 10.20
CA GLY A 44 5.73 32.25 9.82
C GLY A 44 7.13 31.88 9.31
N VAL A 45 7.34 30.63 8.87
CA VAL A 45 8.62 30.20 8.29
C VAL A 45 8.86 30.92 6.95
N ASN A 46 10.13 31.26 6.69
CA ASN A 46 10.53 31.94 5.46
C ASN A 46 10.03 31.20 4.21
N GLN A 47 9.41 31.94 3.29
CA GLN A 47 8.81 31.42 2.07
C GLN A 47 9.81 30.62 1.20
N TRP A 48 11.08 31.03 1.15
CA TRP A 48 12.13 30.28 0.44
C TRP A 48 12.37 28.89 1.03
N VAL A 49 12.28 28.77 2.35
CA VAL A 49 12.41 27.49 3.05
C VAL A 49 11.18 26.62 2.78
N CYS A 50 9.98 27.19 2.82
CA CYS A 50 8.75 26.48 2.48
C CYS A 50 8.74 25.96 1.04
N ILE A 51 9.21 26.76 0.08
CA ILE A 51 9.34 26.35 -1.33
C ILE A 51 10.37 25.23 -1.47
N GLY A 52 11.54 25.40 -0.86
CA GLY A 52 12.61 24.39 -0.88
C GLY A 52 12.14 23.06 -0.29
N PHE A 53 11.44 23.11 0.85
CA PHE A 53 10.83 21.95 1.47
C PHE A 53 9.79 21.30 0.56
N GLY A 54 8.86 22.08 -0.01
CA GLY A 54 7.79 21.56 -0.86
C GLY A 54 8.33 20.82 -2.09
N VAL A 55 9.28 21.42 -2.80
CA VAL A 55 9.91 20.80 -3.98
C VAL A 55 10.68 19.56 -3.57
N ALA A 56 11.55 19.65 -2.57
CA ALA A 56 12.36 18.52 -2.13
C ALA A 56 11.51 17.34 -1.64
N ALA A 57 10.48 17.62 -0.82
CA ALA A 57 9.59 16.60 -0.28
C ALA A 57 8.74 15.95 -1.38
N ALA A 58 8.19 16.73 -2.31
CA ALA A 58 7.42 16.20 -3.44
C ALA A 58 8.31 15.32 -4.34
N THR A 59 9.51 15.78 -4.70
CA THR A 59 10.45 14.99 -5.51
C THR A 59 10.86 13.69 -4.82
N LEU A 60 11.22 13.76 -3.53
CA LEU A 60 11.57 12.57 -2.74
C LEU A 60 10.41 11.58 -2.66
N LEU A 61 9.19 12.08 -2.46
CA LEU A 61 7.99 11.26 -2.38
C LEU A 61 7.71 10.54 -3.70
N VAL A 62 7.75 11.26 -4.83
CA VAL A 62 7.59 10.68 -6.16
C VAL A 62 8.66 9.60 -6.38
N TRP A 63 9.93 9.94 -6.17
CA TRP A 63 11.04 9.01 -6.35
C TRP A 63 10.90 7.75 -5.48
N LEU A 64 10.58 7.92 -4.19
CA LEU A 64 10.40 6.80 -3.26
C LEU A 64 9.25 5.90 -3.70
N THR A 65 8.11 6.49 -4.10
CA THR A 65 6.94 5.74 -4.53
C THR A 65 7.24 4.90 -5.77
N PHE A 66 7.84 5.49 -6.79
CA PHE A 66 8.21 4.76 -8.02
C PHE A 66 9.29 3.70 -7.76
N ARG A 67 10.27 3.99 -6.89
CA ARG A 67 11.29 3.01 -6.51
C ARG A 67 10.70 1.83 -5.76
N LEU A 68 9.75 2.07 -4.85
CA LEU A 68 9.03 1.01 -4.15
C LEU A 68 8.17 0.18 -5.10
N ASN A 69 7.47 0.84 -6.02
CA ASN A 69 6.67 0.19 -7.06
C ASN A 69 7.53 -0.75 -7.93
N ALA A 70 8.71 -0.29 -8.39
CA ALA A 70 9.63 -1.10 -9.17
C ALA A 70 10.27 -2.25 -8.38
N ARG A 71 10.56 -2.05 -7.09
CA ARG A 71 11.26 -3.04 -6.26
C ARG A 71 10.36 -4.18 -5.79
N TYR A 72 9.10 -3.88 -5.46
CA TYR A 72 8.22 -4.83 -4.78
C TYR A 72 6.98 -5.22 -5.61
N GLY A 73 6.59 -4.43 -6.61
CA GLY A 73 5.43 -4.71 -7.46
C GLY A 73 4.10 -4.86 -6.68
N THR A 74 3.09 -5.45 -7.33
CA THR A 74 1.71 -5.65 -6.82
C THR A 74 1.63 -6.16 -5.37
N HIS A 75 2.29 -7.28 -5.10
CA HIS A 75 2.11 -8.05 -3.87
C HIS A 75 3.35 -8.03 -2.96
N GLY A 76 4.45 -7.38 -3.35
CA GLY A 76 5.70 -7.44 -2.60
C GLY A 76 5.63 -6.77 -1.23
N LEU A 77 4.93 -5.63 -1.11
CA LEU A 77 4.71 -4.98 0.18
C LEU A 77 3.85 -5.86 1.10
N MET A 78 2.78 -6.46 0.60
CA MET A 78 1.96 -7.40 1.38
C MET A 78 2.76 -8.63 1.81
N LYS A 79 3.58 -9.22 0.94
CA LYS A 79 4.46 -10.35 1.28
C LYS A 79 5.51 -9.95 2.33
N ALA A 80 6.09 -8.76 2.22
CA ALA A 80 7.05 -8.25 3.19
C ALA A 80 6.40 -8.00 4.55
N ALA A 81 5.19 -7.44 4.57
CA ALA A 81 4.41 -7.25 5.79
C ALA A 81 4.01 -8.59 6.43
N ALA A 82 3.59 -9.56 5.63
CA ALA A 82 3.27 -10.91 6.10
C ALA A 82 4.48 -11.61 6.72
N ARG A 83 5.66 -11.49 6.11
CA ARG A 83 6.91 -12.03 6.67
C ARG A 83 7.23 -11.44 8.04
N ARG A 84 7.00 -10.13 8.25
CA ARG A 84 7.22 -9.47 9.56
C ARG A 84 6.22 -9.93 10.63
N ARG A 85 5.01 -10.33 10.24
CA ARG A 85 3.96 -10.79 11.15
C ARG A 85 3.95 -12.31 11.33
N HIS A 86 4.93 -13.03 10.79
CA HIS A 86 4.97 -14.48 10.88
C HIS A 86 5.17 -14.90 12.36
N PRO A 87 4.27 -15.69 12.95
CA PRO A 87 4.42 -16.17 14.31
C PRO A 87 5.63 -17.12 14.39
N ARG A 88 6.40 -17.04 15.48
CA ARG A 88 7.58 -17.91 15.68
C ARG A 88 7.17 -19.36 15.99
N TYR A 89 6.01 -19.55 16.60
CA TYR A 89 5.43 -20.85 16.90
C TYR A 89 3.91 -20.81 16.70
N VAL A 90 3.37 -21.84 16.05
CA VAL A 90 1.92 -22.08 16.00
C VAL A 90 1.63 -23.15 17.05
N VAL A 91 1.15 -22.75 18.23
CA VAL A 91 0.80 -23.69 19.30
C VAL A 91 -0.63 -24.14 19.09
N ASN A 92 -0.81 -25.43 18.84
CA ASN A 92 -2.13 -26.03 18.74
C ASN A 92 -2.40 -26.93 19.96
N ARG A 93 -3.54 -26.74 20.64
CA ARG A 93 -3.94 -27.61 21.75
C ARG A 93 -4.67 -28.87 21.30
N LEU A 94 -5.07 -28.94 20.03
CA LEU A 94 -5.73 -30.10 19.45
C LEU A 94 -4.69 -31.06 18.86
N LYS A 95 -4.94 -32.37 18.99
CA LYS A 95 -4.10 -33.40 18.38
C LYS A 95 -4.12 -33.24 16.86
N ILE A 96 -2.94 -33.30 16.21
CA ILE A 96 -2.73 -33.16 14.75
C ILE A 96 -3.81 -33.83 13.87
N PRO A 97 -4.26 -35.08 14.12
CA PRO A 97 -5.29 -35.69 13.28
C PRO A 97 -6.66 -34.99 13.32
N ARG A 98 -6.97 -34.20 14.36
CA ARG A 98 -8.21 -33.41 14.44
C ARG A 98 -8.15 -32.09 13.67
N LEU A 99 -6.95 -31.66 13.26
CA LEU A 99 -6.76 -30.39 12.54
C LEU A 99 -7.04 -30.48 11.05
N PHE A 100 -6.90 -31.69 10.50
CA PHE A 100 -7.11 -31.96 9.08
C PHE A 100 -8.33 -32.85 8.84
N ILE A 101 -9.28 -32.91 9.78
CA ILE A 101 -10.59 -33.48 9.49
C ILE A 101 -11.27 -32.53 8.51
N PHE A 102 -11.02 -32.77 7.22
CA PHE A 102 -11.86 -32.29 6.14
C PHE A 102 -13.25 -32.82 6.45
N LYS A 103 -14.20 -31.92 6.76
CA LYS A 103 -15.62 -32.25 6.74
C LYS A 103 -16.01 -32.46 5.28
N HIS A 104 -15.59 -33.60 4.75
CA HIS A 104 -16.15 -34.22 3.57
C HIS A 104 -17.59 -34.57 3.96
N TRP A 105 -18.53 -33.85 3.36
CA TRP A 105 -19.96 -34.13 3.25
C TRP A 105 -20.82 -33.75 4.45
N GLN A 106 -21.68 -32.76 4.23
CA GLN A 106 -23.11 -32.99 4.39
C GLN A 106 -23.81 -32.42 3.15
N GLU A 107 -24.58 -33.30 2.52
CA GLU A 107 -25.57 -33.03 1.48
C GLU A 107 -26.63 -32.03 1.95
#